data_AF-A0A2T4GYJ0-F1
#
_entry.id   AF-A0A2T4GYJ0-F1
#
_cell.length_a   1.000
_cell.length_b   1.000
_cell.length_c   1.000
_cell.angle_alpha   90.00
_cell.angle_beta   90.00
_cell.angle_gamma   90.00
#
_symmetry.space_group_name_H-M   'P 1'
#
loop_
_entity.id
_entity.type
_entity.pdbx_description
1 polymer ?
#
loop_
_entity_poly.entity_id
_entity_poly.type
_entity_poly.pdbx_seq_one_letter_code
_entity_poly.pdbx_strand_id
1 'polypeptide(L)'
;MIIELWLICIRLLNASLLYWNKLILWRFLNHLRRLTMERYNQGARDHPITRLITFLCQILIGELLNVMQMGYLRTNHCLENQLEFGNALVLSTWSDYMKKCEHQALPADVLTSAYSNVLQAAKDRFLPTGTRTIEILHDYLYAAYYNAGNYQLTWDLAFETVNLAGSPGLIGEHPVWCLVIQGYVLAVKLMYILSPDMDPRDLAVKELELVIERLERGDRECHTRALAGGILNISERDN
;
A
#
# COMPACT_ATOMS: atom_id res chain seq x y z
N MET A 1 -0.02 -10.35 9.13
CA MET A 1 0.50 -9.78 10.41
C MET A 1 2.00 -9.52 10.37
N ILE A 2 2.85 -10.47 9.99
CA ILE A 2 4.31 -10.24 9.91
C ILE A 2 4.68 -9.24 8.80
N ILE A 3 4.01 -9.30 7.64
CA ILE A 3 4.20 -8.33 6.54
C ILE A 3 3.96 -6.89 7.04
N GLU A 4 2.80 -6.65 7.64
CA GLU A 4 2.44 -5.33 8.22
C GLU A 4 3.42 -4.87 9.30
N LEU A 5 3.94 -5.80 10.11
CA LEU A 5 4.92 -5.47 11.13
C LEU A 5 6.17 -4.83 10.51
N TRP A 6 6.67 -5.37 9.40
CA TRP A 6 7.83 -4.79 8.72
C TRP A 6 7.55 -3.38 8.23
N LEU A 7 6.39 -3.15 7.62
CA LEU A 7 5.99 -1.83 7.13
C LEU A 7 5.90 -0.80 8.25
N ILE A 8 5.30 -1.18 9.39
CA ILE A 8 5.19 -0.31 10.56
C ILE A 8 6.58 -0.01 11.12
N CYS A 9 7.44 -1.02 11.27
CA CYS A 9 8.76 -0.82 11.85
C CYS A 9 9.66 0.05 10.95
N ILE A 10 9.62 -0.13 9.63
CA ILE A 10 10.34 0.72 8.66
C ILE A 10 9.83 2.16 8.75
N ARG A 11 8.51 2.39 8.75
CA ARG A 11 7.93 3.73 8.90
C ARG A 11 8.37 4.42 10.20
N LEU A 12 8.33 3.68 11.32
CA LEU A 12 8.74 4.21 12.61
C LEU A 12 10.24 4.45 12.69
N LEU A 13 11.06 3.62 12.02
CA LEU A 13 12.49 3.87 11.90
C LEU A 13 12.76 5.16 11.11
N ASN A 14 12.12 5.34 9.96
CA ASN A 14 12.26 6.55 9.15
C ASN A 14 11.82 7.80 9.94
N ALA A 15 10.72 7.72 10.68
CA ALA A 15 10.30 8.78 11.60
C ALA A 15 11.33 9.02 12.72
N SER A 16 11.88 7.95 13.31
CA SER A 16 12.94 8.04 14.31
C SER A 16 14.20 8.72 13.77
N LEU A 17 14.55 8.53 12.51
CA LEU A 17 15.67 9.20 11.85
C LEU A 17 15.34 10.66 11.56
N LEU A 18 14.17 10.94 10.97
CA LEU A 18 13.72 12.29 10.62
C LEU A 18 13.63 13.23 11.84
N TYR A 19 13.04 12.74 12.93
CA TYR A 19 12.87 13.51 14.17
C TYR A 19 14.01 13.32 15.17
N TRP A 20 15.09 12.64 14.78
CA TRP A 20 16.23 12.31 15.66
C TRP A 20 15.83 11.64 16.98
N ASN A 21 14.71 10.92 16.98
CA ASN A 21 14.10 10.34 18.16
C ASN A 21 14.02 8.81 18.05
N LYS A 22 15.11 8.16 18.47
CA LYS A 22 15.23 6.69 18.50
C LYS A 22 14.24 6.02 19.48
N LEU A 23 13.60 6.77 20.37
CA LEU A 23 12.67 6.20 21.36
C LEU A 23 11.34 5.79 20.74
N ILE A 24 10.95 6.35 19.58
CA ILE A 24 9.66 6.04 18.95
C ILE A 24 9.58 4.55 18.60
N LEU A 25 10.51 4.07 17.78
CA LEU A 25 10.57 2.66 17.38
C LEU A 25 10.84 1.74 18.58
N TRP A 26 11.74 2.14 19.48
CA TRP A 26 12.05 1.34 20.67
C TRP A 26 10.82 1.17 21.59
N ARG A 27 10.05 2.24 21.83
CA ARG A 27 8.81 2.17 22.64
C ARG A 27 7.77 1.29 21.98
N PHE A 28 7.62 1.40 20.67
CA PHE A 28 6.71 0.56 19.90
C PHE A 28 7.07 -0.92 20.02
N LEU A 29 8.33 -1.29 19.76
CA LEU A 29 8.77 -2.69 19.83
C LEU A 29 8.64 -3.27 21.25
N ASN A 30 9.00 -2.51 22.29
CA ASN A 30 8.84 -2.97 23.67
C ASN A 30 7.37 -3.12 24.09
N HIS A 31 6.51 -2.21 23.63
CA HIS A 31 5.07 -2.33 23.86
C HIS A 31 4.51 -3.59 23.18
N LEU A 32 4.87 -3.82 21.92
CA LEU A 32 4.46 -5.02 21.19
C LEU A 32 5.00 -6.29 21.84
N ARG A 33 6.25 -6.28 22.32
CA ARG A 33 6.85 -7.40 23.07
C ARG A 33 6.00 -7.75 24.28
N ARG A 34 5.65 -6.75 25.09
CA ARG A 34 4.80 -6.94 26.27
C ARG A 34 3.45 -7.56 25.89
N LEU A 35 2.77 -7.02 24.87
CA LEU A 35 1.50 -7.56 24.40
C LEU A 35 1.62 -9.01 23.91
N THR A 36 2.68 -9.36 23.18
CA THR A 36 2.89 -10.75 22.75
C THR A 36 3.16 -11.68 23.92
N MET A 37 3.92 -11.25 24.93
CA MET A 37 4.15 -12.04 26.13
C MET A 37 2.86 -12.29 26.92
N GLU A 38 2.04 -11.24 27.11
CA GLU A 38 0.73 -11.31 27.77
C GLU A 38 -0.28 -12.17 27.00
N ARG A 39 -0.23 -12.17 25.67
CA ARG A 39 -1.14 -12.97 24.84
C ARG A 39 -0.81 -14.45 24.87
N TYR A 40 0.48 -14.80 24.90
CA TYR A 40 0.96 -16.19 24.79
C TYR A 40 1.41 -16.78 26.14
N ASN A 41 0.81 -16.35 27.26
CA ASN A 41 1.23 -16.60 28.65
C ASN A 41 1.78 -18.01 28.99
N GLN A 42 1.33 -19.07 28.32
CA GLN A 42 1.92 -20.41 28.41
C GLN A 42 2.86 -20.66 27.21
N GLY A 43 4.16 -20.82 27.47
CA GLY A 43 5.16 -20.98 26.39
C GLY A 43 5.51 -19.68 25.65
N ALA A 44 5.16 -18.52 26.22
CA ALA A 44 5.37 -17.19 25.63
C ALA A 44 6.79 -16.98 25.10
N ARG A 45 7.80 -17.49 25.81
CA ARG A 45 9.22 -17.34 25.43
C ARG A 45 9.60 -18.15 24.19
N ASP A 46 8.92 -19.26 23.93
CA ASP A 46 9.21 -20.14 22.79
C ASP A 46 8.35 -19.83 21.57
N HIS A 47 7.27 -19.06 21.74
CA HIS A 47 6.41 -18.67 20.62
C HIS A 47 7.20 -17.85 19.58
N PRO A 48 7.16 -18.22 18.27
CA PRO A 48 7.99 -17.59 17.23
C PRO A 48 7.84 -16.08 17.14
N ILE A 49 6.62 -15.57 17.33
CA ILE A 49 6.34 -14.13 17.27
C ILE A 49 6.99 -13.40 18.44
N THR A 50 6.85 -13.92 19.66
CA THR A 50 7.48 -13.32 20.85
C THR A 50 9.00 -13.32 20.72
N ARG A 51 9.58 -14.42 20.20
CA ARG A 51 11.02 -14.53 19.92
C ARG A 51 11.47 -13.51 18.89
N LEU A 52 10.74 -13.36 17.79
CA LEU A 52 11.03 -12.37 16.76
C LEU A 52 11.02 -10.95 17.33
N ILE A 53 9.97 -10.55 18.05
CA ILE A 53 9.88 -9.21 18.63
C ILE A 53 10.98 -9.00 19.68
N THR A 54 11.26 -10.00 20.52
CA THR A 54 12.34 -9.93 21.51
C THR A 54 13.70 -9.74 20.85
N PHE A 55 13.96 -10.46 19.75
CA PHE A 55 15.16 -10.29 18.94
C PHE A 55 15.24 -8.88 18.35
N LEU A 56 14.15 -8.38 17.75
CA LEU A 56 14.11 -7.01 17.21
C LEU A 56 14.41 -5.93 18.27
N CYS A 57 13.96 -6.13 19.52
CA CYS A 57 14.27 -5.23 20.64
C CYS A 57 15.76 -5.20 21.03
N GLN A 58 16.55 -6.19 20.64
CA GLN A 58 17.96 -6.35 21.03
C GLN A 58 18.94 -5.85 19.97
N ILE A 59 18.47 -5.60 18.74
CA ILE A 59 19.31 -5.16 17.64
C ILE A 59 19.68 -3.69 17.81
N LEU A 60 20.94 -3.36 17.48
CA LEU A 60 21.41 -1.98 17.45
C LEU A 60 20.66 -1.19 16.37
N ILE A 61 20.25 0.04 16.68
CA ILE A 61 19.48 0.89 15.76
C ILE A 61 20.14 1.04 14.37
N GLY A 62 21.48 1.04 14.32
CA GLY A 62 22.24 1.15 13.07
C GLY A 62 22.17 -0.09 12.18
N GLU A 63 21.87 -1.25 12.75
CA GLU A 63 21.72 -2.53 12.02
C GLU A 63 20.26 -2.89 11.78
N LEU A 64 19.34 -2.23 12.50
CA LEU A 64 17.93 -2.59 12.51
C LEU A 64 17.26 -2.46 11.13
N LEU A 65 17.64 -1.47 10.32
CA LEU A 65 17.13 -1.34 8.95
C LEU A 65 17.45 -2.58 8.11
N ASN A 66 18.72 -2.98 8.08
CA ASN A 66 19.18 -4.14 7.30
C ASN A 66 18.49 -5.43 7.76
N VAL A 67 18.34 -5.62 9.07
CA VAL A 67 17.64 -6.80 9.60
C VAL A 67 16.15 -6.78 9.22
N MET A 68 15.49 -5.63 9.28
CA MET A 68 14.10 -5.51 8.84
C MET A 68 13.94 -5.75 7.34
N GLN A 69 14.83 -5.20 6.52
CA GLN A 69 14.84 -5.43 5.06
C GLN A 69 15.04 -6.90 4.74
N MET A 70 16.00 -7.58 5.39
CA MET A 70 16.23 -9.01 5.19
C MET A 70 15.02 -9.84 5.68
N GLY A 71 14.44 -9.49 6.84
CA GLY A 71 13.25 -10.17 7.36
C GLY A 71 12.04 -10.02 6.45
N TYR A 72 11.85 -8.83 5.87
CA TYR A 72 10.78 -8.56 4.93
C TYR A 72 11.00 -9.31 3.61
N LEU A 73 12.20 -9.26 3.04
CA LEU A 73 12.54 -10.02 1.82
C LEU A 73 12.31 -11.53 2.01
N ARG A 74 12.75 -12.08 3.14
CA ARG A 74 12.49 -13.50 3.47
C ARG A 74 11.00 -13.80 3.61
N THR A 75 10.23 -12.88 4.18
CA THR A 75 8.77 -13.04 4.28
C THR A 75 8.13 -13.09 2.89
N ASN A 76 8.57 -12.23 1.96
CA ASN A 76 8.07 -12.23 0.58
C ASN A 76 8.38 -13.54 -0.13
N HIS A 77 9.62 -14.01 -0.10
CA HIS A 77 9.97 -15.31 -0.69
C HIS A 77 9.22 -16.48 -0.07
N CYS A 78 9.03 -16.49 1.26
CA CYS A 78 8.22 -17.52 1.90
C CYS A 78 6.77 -17.49 1.42
N LEU A 79 6.19 -16.30 1.23
CA LEU A 79 4.82 -16.16 0.74
C LEU A 79 4.70 -16.59 -0.71
N GLU A 80 5.64 -16.17 -1.56
CA GLU A 80 5.75 -16.54 -2.97
C GLU A 80 5.86 -18.06 -3.15
N ASN A 81 6.69 -18.73 -2.35
CA ASN A 81 6.81 -20.19 -2.39
C ASN A 81 5.52 -20.93 -2.01
N GLN A 82 4.60 -20.28 -1.31
CA GLN A 82 3.33 -20.89 -0.87
C GLN A 82 2.15 -20.54 -1.77
N LEU A 83 2.13 -19.34 -2.35
CA LEU A 83 0.99 -18.81 -3.10
C LEU A 83 1.28 -18.59 -4.59
N GLU A 84 2.52 -18.79 -5.01
CA GLU A 84 3.07 -18.46 -6.33
C GLU A 84 3.20 -16.95 -6.57
N PHE A 85 4.13 -16.58 -7.45
CA PHE A 85 4.42 -15.17 -7.76
C PHE A 85 3.20 -14.44 -8.37
N GLY A 86 2.37 -15.14 -9.15
CA GLY A 86 1.16 -14.58 -9.77
C GLY A 86 -0.01 -14.31 -8.82
N ASN A 87 0.17 -14.45 -7.51
CA ASN A 87 -0.87 -14.14 -6.54
C ASN A 87 -0.89 -12.63 -6.22
N ALA A 88 -2.08 -12.00 -6.26
CA ALA A 88 -2.24 -10.57 -5.98
C ALA A 88 -1.61 -10.13 -4.64
N LEU A 89 -1.73 -10.96 -3.59
CA LEU A 89 -1.12 -10.65 -2.29
C LEU A 89 0.41 -10.66 -2.38
N VAL A 90 0.99 -11.64 -3.07
CA VAL A 90 2.45 -11.75 -3.27
C VAL A 90 2.96 -10.53 -4.03
N LEU A 91 2.31 -10.17 -5.14
CA LEU A 91 2.66 -8.99 -5.92
C LEU A 91 2.56 -7.70 -5.09
N SER A 92 1.53 -7.56 -4.25
CA SER A 92 1.35 -6.41 -3.36
C SER A 92 2.50 -6.32 -2.35
N THR A 93 2.89 -7.43 -1.74
CA THR A 93 4.03 -7.46 -0.81
C THR A 93 5.37 -7.15 -1.46
N TRP A 94 5.56 -7.54 -2.73
CA TRP A 94 6.75 -7.22 -3.51
C TRP A 94 6.80 -5.74 -3.91
N SER A 95 5.69 -5.19 -4.39
CA SER A 95 5.55 -3.77 -4.73
C SER A 95 5.91 -2.86 -3.54
N ASP A 96 5.37 -3.19 -2.37
CA ASP A 96 5.61 -2.44 -1.14
C ASP A 96 7.06 -2.57 -0.64
N TYR A 97 7.66 -3.76 -0.77
CA TYR A 97 9.08 -3.96 -0.48
C TYR A 97 9.97 -3.12 -1.39
N MET A 98 9.72 -3.16 -2.70
CA MET A 98 10.51 -2.41 -3.67
C MET A 98 10.45 -0.90 -3.40
N LYS A 99 9.29 -0.38 -3.01
CA LYS A 99 9.15 1.05 -2.70
C LYS A 99 9.88 1.44 -1.40
N LYS A 100 9.81 0.61 -0.37
CA LYS A 100 10.25 0.98 1.00
C LYS A 100 11.67 0.54 1.34
N CYS A 101 12.21 -0.44 0.62
CA CYS A 101 13.48 -1.08 0.96
C CYS A 101 14.48 -0.95 -0.19
N GLU A 102 14.16 -1.55 -1.34
CA GLU A 102 15.09 -1.70 -2.44
C GLU A 102 14.35 -1.75 -3.78
N HIS A 103 14.40 -0.64 -4.51
CA HIS A 103 13.67 -0.47 -5.77
C HIS A 103 14.05 -1.50 -6.84
N GLN A 104 15.25 -2.07 -6.76
CA GLN A 104 15.79 -3.02 -7.74
C GLN A 104 15.70 -4.49 -7.30
N ALA A 105 15.00 -4.79 -6.20
CA ALA A 105 14.87 -6.15 -5.70
C ALA A 105 14.19 -7.11 -6.69
N LEU A 106 13.38 -6.57 -7.60
CA LEU A 106 12.76 -7.26 -8.71
C LEU A 106 12.69 -6.31 -9.91
N PRO A 107 12.87 -6.80 -11.16
CA PRO A 107 12.60 -5.98 -12.34
C PRO A 107 11.14 -5.48 -12.37
N ALA A 108 10.95 -4.17 -12.54
CA ALA A 108 9.62 -3.55 -12.46
C ALA A 108 8.68 -3.99 -13.60
N ASP A 109 9.24 -4.35 -14.76
CA ASP A 109 8.54 -4.94 -15.90
C ASP A 109 7.96 -6.33 -15.57
N VAL A 110 8.69 -7.14 -14.80
CA VAL A 110 8.21 -8.45 -14.32
C VAL A 110 7.03 -8.26 -13.37
N LEU A 111 7.13 -7.32 -12.42
CA LEU A 111 6.04 -7.01 -11.49
C LEU A 111 4.79 -6.53 -12.20
N THR A 112 4.94 -5.54 -13.10
CA THR A 112 3.81 -4.96 -13.85
C THR A 112 3.19 -5.96 -14.83
N SER A 113 3.98 -6.82 -15.47
CA SER A 113 3.46 -7.89 -16.32
C SER A 113 2.64 -8.92 -15.53
N ALA A 114 3.10 -9.28 -14.33
CA ALA A 114 2.35 -10.20 -13.47
C ALA A 114 1.02 -9.61 -13.01
N TYR A 115 0.98 -8.32 -12.64
CA TYR A 115 -0.27 -7.64 -12.34
C TYR A 115 -1.23 -7.58 -13.55
N SER A 116 -0.71 -7.36 -14.76
CA SER A 116 -1.52 -7.39 -15.99
C SER A 116 -2.26 -8.73 -16.14
N ASN A 117 -1.55 -9.84 -15.95
CA ASN A 117 -2.13 -11.18 -16.01
C ASN A 117 -3.20 -11.41 -14.93
N VAL A 118 -2.93 -10.95 -13.69
CA VAL A 118 -3.88 -11.06 -12.58
C VAL A 118 -5.13 -10.23 -12.82
N LEU A 119 -4.98 -9.02 -13.36
CA LEU A 119 -6.10 -8.15 -13.72
C LEU A 119 -6.94 -8.78 -14.83
N GLN A 120 -6.32 -9.32 -15.88
CA GLN A 120 -7.04 -9.99 -16.95
C GLN A 120 -7.83 -11.19 -16.41
N ALA A 121 -7.19 -12.05 -15.61
CA ALA A 121 -7.86 -13.19 -15.00
C ALA A 121 -9.01 -12.78 -14.06
N ALA A 122 -8.91 -11.63 -13.39
CA ALA A 122 -9.99 -11.09 -12.57
C ALA A 122 -11.15 -10.57 -13.44
N LYS A 123 -10.87 -9.86 -14.53
CA LYS A 123 -11.89 -9.40 -15.49
C LYS A 123 -12.65 -10.56 -16.12
N ASP A 124 -11.98 -11.67 -16.40
CA ASP A 124 -12.60 -12.86 -16.99
C ASP A 124 -13.49 -13.63 -15.98
N ARG A 125 -13.19 -13.53 -14.68
CA ARG A 125 -13.84 -14.34 -13.62
C ARG A 125 -14.91 -13.59 -12.83
N PHE A 126 -14.74 -12.29 -12.66
CA PHE A 126 -15.61 -11.49 -11.80
C PHE A 126 -16.45 -10.53 -12.64
N LEU A 127 -17.63 -10.19 -12.12
CA LEU A 127 -18.43 -9.13 -12.72
C LEU A 127 -17.62 -7.82 -12.74
N PRO A 128 -17.73 -7.01 -13.81
CA PRO A 128 -17.06 -5.70 -13.88
C PRO A 128 -17.37 -4.80 -12.69
N THR A 129 -18.53 -5.00 -12.05
CA THR A 129 -18.97 -4.26 -10.87
C THR A 129 -18.47 -4.84 -9.53
N GLY A 130 -17.63 -5.87 -9.56
CA GLY A 130 -17.04 -6.48 -8.37
C GLY A 130 -15.93 -5.62 -7.77
N THR A 131 -15.86 -5.56 -6.44
CA THR A 131 -14.81 -4.81 -5.72
C THR A 131 -13.41 -5.33 -6.04
N ARG A 132 -13.29 -6.64 -6.34
CA ARG A 132 -12.00 -7.32 -6.53
C ARG A 132 -11.17 -6.74 -7.68
N THR A 133 -11.82 -6.30 -8.76
CA THR A 133 -11.12 -5.69 -9.90
C THR A 133 -10.50 -4.35 -9.48
N ILE A 134 -11.20 -3.55 -8.69
CA ILE A 134 -10.66 -2.28 -8.17
C ILE A 134 -9.53 -2.50 -7.17
N GLU A 135 -9.62 -3.54 -6.34
CA GLU A 135 -8.51 -3.89 -5.42
C GLU A 135 -7.23 -4.24 -6.19
N ILE A 136 -7.34 -5.02 -7.27
CA ILE A 136 -6.19 -5.36 -8.13
C ILE A 136 -5.69 -4.13 -8.89
N LEU A 137 -6.61 -3.30 -9.41
CA LEU A 137 -6.26 -2.05 -10.08
C LEU A 137 -5.54 -1.10 -9.14
N HIS A 138 -5.94 -0.98 -7.87
CA HIS A 138 -5.25 -0.18 -6.86
C HIS A 138 -3.79 -0.60 -6.73
N ASP A 139 -3.53 -1.90 -6.53
CA ASP A 139 -2.18 -2.42 -6.34
C ASP A 139 -1.34 -2.32 -7.63
N TYR A 140 -1.96 -2.56 -8.79
CA TYR A 140 -1.29 -2.44 -10.08
C TYR A 140 -0.94 -0.99 -10.41
N LEU A 141 -1.88 -0.06 -10.19
CA LEU A 141 -1.67 1.37 -10.36
C LEU A 141 -0.51 1.86 -9.49
N TYR A 142 -0.49 1.42 -8.24
CA TYR A 142 0.60 1.73 -7.31
C TYR A 142 1.94 1.21 -7.83
N ALA A 143 2.00 -0.04 -8.31
CA ALA A 143 3.22 -0.61 -8.87
C ALA A 143 3.69 0.11 -10.15
N ALA A 144 2.77 0.44 -11.06
CA ALA A 144 3.08 1.15 -12.30
C ALA A 144 3.71 2.53 -12.01
N TYR A 145 3.18 3.27 -11.03
CA TYR A 145 3.67 4.59 -10.70
C TYR A 145 4.94 4.55 -9.82
N TYR A 146 4.87 3.90 -8.66
CA TYR A 146 5.94 3.96 -7.65
C TYR A 146 7.09 2.98 -7.89
N ASN A 147 6.86 1.88 -8.62
CA ASN A 147 7.91 0.89 -8.89
C ASN A 147 8.42 0.94 -10.33
N ALA A 148 7.55 1.16 -11.32
CA ALA A 148 7.98 1.17 -12.73
C ALA A 148 8.23 2.57 -13.30
N GLY A 149 7.69 3.64 -12.68
CA GLY A 149 7.74 4.98 -13.25
C GLY A 149 7.06 5.08 -14.63
N ASN A 150 6.13 4.17 -14.94
CA ASN A 150 5.47 4.11 -16.24
C ASN A 150 4.20 4.96 -16.24
N TYR A 151 4.35 6.25 -16.51
CA TYR A 151 3.25 7.23 -16.41
C TYR A 151 2.11 6.98 -17.38
N GLN A 152 2.38 6.46 -18.59
CA GLN A 152 1.31 6.11 -19.52
C GLN A 152 0.45 4.97 -18.98
N LEU A 153 1.09 3.88 -18.53
CA LEU A 153 0.38 2.77 -17.91
C LEU A 153 -0.37 3.22 -16.65
N THR A 154 0.24 4.08 -15.83
CA THR A 154 -0.44 4.66 -14.66
C THR A 154 -1.69 5.42 -15.07
N TRP A 155 -1.62 6.27 -16.10
CA TRP A 155 -2.76 7.03 -16.59
C TRP A 155 -3.89 6.10 -17.06
N ASP A 156 -3.56 5.10 -17.88
CA ASP A 156 -4.53 4.16 -18.44
C ASP A 156 -5.24 3.37 -17.33
N LEU A 157 -4.50 2.87 -16.35
CA LEU A 157 -5.04 2.15 -15.19
C LEU A 157 -5.90 3.05 -14.29
N ALA A 158 -5.47 4.30 -14.08
CA ALA A 158 -6.21 5.25 -13.27
C ALA A 158 -7.54 5.63 -13.93
N PHE A 159 -7.52 5.90 -15.23
CA PHE A 159 -8.72 6.17 -16.02
C PHE A 159 -9.68 4.97 -16.00
N GLU A 160 -9.17 3.75 -16.16
CA GLU A 160 -9.99 2.53 -16.02
C GLU A 160 -10.64 2.43 -14.63
N THR A 161 -9.86 2.70 -13.58
CA THR A 161 -10.35 2.67 -12.18
C THR A 161 -11.46 3.68 -11.95
N VAL A 162 -11.31 4.92 -12.45
CA VAL A 162 -12.33 5.98 -12.34
C VAL A 162 -13.63 5.58 -13.05
N ASN A 163 -13.54 5.03 -14.27
CA ASN A 163 -14.72 4.58 -15.01
C ASN A 163 -15.46 3.44 -14.29
N LEU A 164 -14.73 2.47 -13.73
CA LEU A 164 -15.32 1.40 -12.94
C LEU A 164 -15.95 1.92 -11.64
N ALA A 165 -15.26 2.81 -10.94
CA ALA A 165 -15.74 3.47 -9.73
C ALA A 165 -17.02 4.30 -9.96
N GLY A 166 -17.18 4.88 -11.15
CA GLY A 166 -18.37 5.61 -11.57
C GLY A 166 -19.58 4.72 -11.90
N SER A 167 -19.41 3.39 -11.95
CA SER A 167 -20.50 2.46 -12.25
C SER A 167 -21.52 2.40 -11.10
N PRO A 168 -22.83 2.34 -11.39
CA PRO A 168 -23.87 2.28 -10.35
C PRO A 168 -23.66 1.12 -9.38
N GLY A 169 -23.72 1.42 -8.08
CA GLY A 169 -23.66 0.42 -7.00
C GLY A 169 -22.26 0.09 -6.48
N LEU A 170 -21.19 0.66 -7.06
CA LEU A 170 -19.81 0.38 -6.64
C LEU A 170 -19.29 1.41 -5.63
N ILE A 171 -19.51 2.69 -5.92
CA ILE A 171 -19.34 3.78 -4.96
C ILE A 171 -20.71 4.43 -4.74
N GLY A 172 -21.26 4.23 -3.54
CA GLY A 172 -22.54 4.85 -3.15
C GLY A 172 -22.41 6.34 -2.86
N GLU A 173 -23.55 7.02 -2.70
CA GLU A 173 -23.60 8.45 -2.35
C GLU A 173 -22.96 8.76 -0.99
N HIS A 174 -22.94 7.78 -0.09
CA HIS A 174 -22.33 7.84 1.24
C HIS A 174 -21.25 6.75 1.38
N PRO A 175 -20.04 6.97 0.82
CA PRO A 175 -19.00 5.94 0.79
C PRO A 175 -18.43 5.65 2.18
N VAL A 176 -18.18 4.38 2.46
CA VAL A 176 -17.41 3.91 3.63
C VAL A 176 -15.96 3.72 3.22
N TRP A 177 -15.02 4.16 4.06
CA TRP A 177 -13.60 4.04 3.76
C TRP A 177 -13.17 2.57 3.70
N CYS A 178 -12.93 2.10 2.50
CA CYS A 178 -12.51 0.74 2.19
C CYS A 178 -11.51 0.73 1.03
N LEU A 179 -10.97 -0.44 0.68
CA LEU A 179 -9.93 -0.56 -0.35
C LEU A 179 -10.41 -0.08 -1.73
N VAL A 180 -11.70 -0.21 -2.04
CA VAL A 180 -12.31 0.33 -3.26
C VAL A 180 -12.23 1.85 -3.32
N ILE A 181 -12.61 2.52 -2.23
CA ILE A 181 -12.54 3.99 -2.13
C ILE A 181 -11.07 4.44 -2.16
N GLN A 182 -10.17 3.70 -1.52
CA GLN A 182 -8.73 3.96 -1.60
C GLN A 182 -8.20 3.86 -3.03
N GLY A 183 -8.61 2.81 -3.77
CA GLY A 183 -8.36 2.64 -5.21
C GLY A 183 -8.80 3.83 -6.04
N TYR A 184 -10.05 4.25 -5.88
CA TYR A 184 -10.60 5.40 -6.59
C TYR A 184 -9.86 6.71 -6.26
N VAL A 185 -9.62 6.98 -4.97
CA VAL A 185 -8.89 8.19 -4.54
C VAL A 185 -7.46 8.20 -5.09
N LEU A 186 -6.76 7.06 -5.07
CA LEU A 186 -5.42 6.95 -5.63
C LEU A 186 -5.42 7.20 -7.14
N ALA A 187 -6.36 6.62 -7.88
CA ALA A 187 -6.52 6.82 -9.31
C ALA A 187 -6.71 8.30 -9.65
N VAL A 188 -7.66 8.97 -8.99
CA VAL A 188 -7.92 10.40 -9.22
C VAL A 188 -6.70 11.26 -8.84
N LYS A 189 -6.03 10.96 -7.73
CA LYS A 189 -4.78 11.62 -7.32
C LYS A 189 -3.72 11.52 -8.42
N LEU A 190 -3.48 10.32 -8.94
CA LEU A 190 -2.44 10.10 -9.94
C LEU A 190 -2.80 10.69 -11.30
N MET A 191 -4.07 10.64 -11.71
CA MET A 191 -4.55 11.40 -12.88
C MET A 191 -4.27 12.89 -12.69
N TYR A 192 -4.60 13.48 -11.54
CA TYR A 192 -4.32 14.88 -11.29
C TYR A 192 -2.82 15.20 -11.36
N ILE A 193 -1.97 14.39 -10.73
CA ILE A 193 -0.51 14.57 -10.72
C ILE A 193 0.09 14.50 -12.13
N LEU A 194 -0.41 13.60 -12.98
CA LEU A 194 0.09 13.37 -14.34
C LEU A 194 -0.58 14.25 -15.40
N SER A 195 -1.72 14.87 -15.08
CA SER A 195 -2.49 15.74 -15.99
C SER A 195 -1.73 16.92 -16.61
N PRO A 196 -0.61 17.42 -16.04
CA PRO A 196 0.17 18.43 -16.74
C PRO A 196 0.84 17.91 -18.01
N ASP A 197 1.16 16.63 -18.03
CA ASP A 197 1.93 15.96 -19.08
C ASP A 197 1.06 15.01 -19.94
N MET A 198 -0.22 14.84 -19.56
CA MET A 198 -1.18 13.93 -20.18
C MET A 198 -2.50 14.66 -20.50
N ASP A 199 -3.10 14.35 -21.65
CA ASP A 199 -4.41 14.86 -22.08
C ASP A 199 -5.51 13.83 -21.75
N PRO A 200 -6.70 14.20 -21.24
CA PRO A 200 -7.20 15.54 -20.95
C PRO A 200 -6.98 16.05 -19.52
N ARG A 201 -6.39 17.25 -19.39
CA ARG A 201 -6.15 17.91 -18.10
C ARG A 201 -7.43 18.25 -17.33
N ASP A 202 -8.44 18.77 -18.02
CA ASP A 202 -9.70 19.22 -17.40
C ASP A 202 -10.47 18.08 -16.73
N LEU A 203 -10.33 16.86 -17.27
CA LEU A 203 -10.96 15.67 -16.70
C LEU A 203 -10.40 15.36 -15.32
N ALA A 204 -9.08 15.40 -15.16
CA ALA A 204 -8.43 15.06 -13.90
C ALA A 204 -8.79 16.04 -12.77
N VAL A 205 -8.93 17.34 -13.09
CA VAL A 205 -9.40 18.36 -12.15
C VAL A 205 -10.85 18.09 -11.73
N LYS A 206 -11.72 17.83 -12.71
CA LYS A 206 -13.13 17.54 -12.44
C LYS A 206 -13.31 16.29 -11.57
N GLU A 207 -12.59 15.21 -11.87
CA GLU A 207 -12.63 14.00 -11.06
C GLU A 207 -12.10 14.23 -9.65
N LEU A 208 -11.09 15.09 -9.48
CA LEU A 208 -10.59 15.49 -8.18
C LEU A 208 -11.64 16.20 -7.33
N GLU A 209 -12.37 17.15 -7.92
CA GLU A 209 -13.47 17.84 -7.24
C GLU A 209 -14.59 16.85 -6.85
N LEU A 210 -14.96 15.96 -7.78
CA LEU A 210 -16.00 14.94 -7.54
C LEU A 210 -15.62 13.96 -6.43
N VAL A 211 -14.37 13.49 -6.38
CA VAL A 211 -13.94 12.58 -5.31
C VAL A 211 -13.94 13.28 -3.95
N ILE A 212 -13.57 14.56 -3.88
CA ILE A 212 -13.63 15.34 -2.63
C ILE A 212 -15.08 15.45 -2.15
N GLU A 213 -16.00 15.88 -3.03
CA GLU A 213 -17.43 15.99 -2.71
C GLU A 213 -18.02 14.66 -2.22
N ARG A 214 -17.64 13.54 -2.86
CA ARG A 214 -18.07 12.20 -2.44
C ARG A 214 -17.52 11.81 -1.06
N LEU A 215 -16.25 12.09 -0.80
CA LEU A 215 -15.63 11.79 0.50
C LEU A 215 -16.21 12.63 1.64
N GLU A 216 -16.57 13.89 1.37
CA GLU A 216 -17.26 14.77 2.32
C GLU A 216 -18.65 14.26 2.72
N ARG A 217 -19.25 13.35 1.95
CA ARG A 217 -20.53 12.71 2.30
C ARG A 217 -20.38 11.34 2.95
N GLY A 218 -19.15 10.84 3.05
CA GLY A 218 -18.84 9.49 3.51
C GLY A 218 -18.80 9.32 5.02
N ASP A 219 -18.14 8.25 5.49
CA ASP A 219 -17.89 8.05 6.92
C ASP A 219 -16.84 9.03 7.49
N ARG A 220 -16.53 8.90 8.78
CA ARG A 220 -15.54 9.77 9.47
C ARG A 220 -14.16 9.75 8.81
N GLU A 221 -13.71 8.60 8.31
CA GLU A 221 -12.39 8.47 7.70
C GLU A 221 -12.40 9.15 6.32
N CYS A 222 -13.45 8.96 5.52
CA CYS A 222 -13.67 9.68 4.26
C CYS A 222 -13.62 11.21 4.47
N HIS A 223 -14.36 11.74 5.44
CA HIS A 223 -14.33 13.17 5.78
C HIS A 223 -12.92 13.66 6.14
N THR A 224 -12.20 12.88 6.95
CA THR A 224 -10.83 13.22 7.36
C THR A 224 -9.91 13.31 6.14
N ARG A 225 -10.07 12.41 5.17
CA ARG A 225 -9.28 12.37 3.94
C ARG A 225 -9.62 13.51 2.97
N ALA A 226 -10.88 13.91 2.91
CA ALA A 226 -11.31 15.10 2.16
C ALA A 226 -10.67 16.38 2.72
N LEU A 227 -10.74 16.58 4.03
CA LEU A 227 -10.32 17.82 4.69
C LEU A 227 -8.79 17.99 4.79
N ALA A 228 -8.03 16.91 4.95
CA ALA A 228 -6.59 16.99 5.25
C ALA A 228 -5.70 17.39 4.05
N GLY A 229 -6.27 17.82 2.92
CA GLY A 229 -5.55 17.87 1.65
C GLY A 229 -4.99 16.49 1.26
N GLY A 230 -5.54 15.40 1.83
CA GLY A 230 -4.96 14.06 1.81
C GLY A 230 -4.86 13.46 0.40
N ILE A 231 -5.69 13.94 -0.52
CA ILE A 231 -5.62 13.57 -1.94
C ILE A 231 -4.41 14.23 -2.62
N LEU A 232 -3.99 15.41 -2.19
CA LEU A 232 -2.90 16.19 -2.78
C LEU A 232 -1.68 16.35 -1.86
N ASN A 233 -1.48 15.51 -0.84
CA ASN A 233 -0.25 15.58 -0.05
C ASN A 233 0.95 15.23 -0.96
N ILE A 234 1.62 16.29 -1.43
CA ILE A 234 2.74 16.32 -2.37
C ILE A 234 4.05 15.81 -1.71
N SER A 235 4.03 15.48 -0.41
CA SER A 235 5.21 15.03 0.34
C SER A 235 5.73 13.62 -0.04
N GLU A 236 5.12 12.94 -1.00
CA GLU A 236 5.62 11.66 -1.55
C GLU A 236 6.55 11.85 -2.76
N ARG A 237 6.88 13.10 -3.15
CA ARG A 237 7.89 13.37 -4.20
C ARG A 237 9.34 13.19 -3.73
N ASP A 238 9.60 13.19 -2.41
CA ASP A 238 10.96 13.23 -1.85
C ASP A 238 11.23 12.14 -0.78
N ASN A 239 10.91 10.87 -1.05
CA ASN A 239 11.50 9.73 -0.34
C ASN A 239 11.62 8.50 -1.24
#